data_AF-A0A0N4WNF3-F1
#
_entry.id   AF-A0A0N4WNF3-F1
#
_cell.length_a   1.000
_cell.length_b   1.000
_cell.length_c   1.000
_cell.angle_alpha   90.00
_cell.angle_beta   90.00
_cell.angle_gamma   90.00
#
_symmetry.space_group_name_H-M   'P 1'
#
loop_
_entity.id
_entity.type
_entity.pdbx_description
1 polymer ?
#
loop_
_entity_poly.entity_id
_entity_poly.type
_entity_poly.pdbx_seq_one_letter_code
_entity_poly.pdbx_strand_id
1 'polypeptide(L)'
;MYVNTIVVRLADAFKDGSNPLRMTIARVLSECKSHLSLVFSGSEIFKRFLSVSHSNDPVARAMTLQALASLAPISPESKQVHHLIVESMAAENAGEFQAACHAMSAFAHLSSDFSSTIIGQLSELLLAEETTYDRKAQIVKVFAKMKATVTSMKV
;
A
#
# COMPACT_ATOMS: atom_id res chain seq x y z
N MET A 1 -11.36 -20.09 9.37
CA MET A 1 -10.93 -19.62 10.71
C MET A 1 -9.41 -19.58 10.87
N TYR A 2 -8.70 -20.69 10.62
CA TYR A 2 -7.24 -20.79 10.85
C TYR A 2 -6.39 -19.70 10.18
N VAL A 3 -6.60 -19.45 8.88
CA VAL A 3 -5.84 -18.41 8.13
C VAL A 3 -6.06 -17.02 8.73
N ASN A 4 -7.30 -16.65 9.03
CA ASN A 4 -7.61 -15.37 9.68
C ASN A 4 -6.85 -15.22 11.01
N THR A 5 -6.87 -16.26 11.85
CA THR A 5 -6.14 -16.27 13.14
C THR A 5 -4.63 -16.08 12.94
N ILE A 6 -4.03 -16.76 11.96
CA ILE A 6 -2.61 -16.57 11.65
C ILE A 6 -2.33 -15.12 11.26
N VAL A 7 -3.11 -14.55 10.33
CA VAL A 7 -2.86 -13.18 9.87
C VAL A 7 -3.03 -12.17 11.00
N VAL A 8 -3.98 -12.37 11.91
CA VAL A 8 -4.11 -11.55 13.13
C VAL A 8 -2.85 -11.65 14.00
N ARG A 9 -2.30 -12.86 14.21
CA ARG A 9 -1.07 -13.06 14.98
C ARG A 9 0.17 -12.47 14.30
N LEU A 10 0.24 -12.57 12.97
CA LEU A 10 1.29 -11.90 12.20
C LEU A 10 1.18 -10.38 12.33
N ALA A 11 -0.03 -9.83 12.34
CA ALA A 11 -0.24 -8.40 12.54
C ALA A 11 0.16 -7.94 13.96
N ASP A 12 -0.14 -8.75 15.00
CA ASP A 12 0.37 -8.51 16.37
C ASP A 12 1.92 -8.50 16.38
N ALA A 13 2.55 -9.53 15.81
CA ALA A 13 4.00 -9.65 15.75
C ALA A 13 4.67 -8.54 14.90
N PHE A 14 3.99 -8.05 13.86
CA PHE A 14 4.47 -6.96 13.02
C PHE A 14 4.54 -5.63 13.79
N LYS A 15 3.50 -5.36 14.58
CA LYS A 15 3.39 -4.13 15.38
C LYS A 15 4.58 -3.99 16.32
N ASP A 16 4.83 -5.00 17.15
CA ASP A 16 5.85 -4.94 18.20
C ASP A 16 7.23 -5.45 17.74
N GLY A 17 7.35 -5.87 16.48
CA GLY A 17 8.53 -6.53 15.92
C GLY A 17 9.70 -5.61 15.53
N SER A 18 10.83 -6.24 15.21
CA SER A 18 11.98 -5.58 14.58
C SER A 18 11.82 -5.55 13.04
N ASN A 19 12.62 -4.73 12.34
CA ASN A 19 12.54 -4.67 10.87
C ASN A 19 12.80 -6.02 10.17
N PRO A 20 13.76 -6.87 10.59
CA PRO A 20 13.90 -8.21 10.02
C PRO A 20 12.62 -9.04 10.14
N LEU A 21 11.91 -8.95 11.27
CA LEU A 21 10.63 -9.64 11.47
C LEU A 21 9.54 -9.03 10.57
N ARG A 22 9.42 -7.70 10.51
CA ARG A 22 8.47 -7.00 9.62
C ARG A 22 8.68 -7.37 8.15
N MET A 23 9.93 -7.43 7.71
CA MET A 23 10.29 -7.85 6.36
C MET A 23 9.90 -9.30 6.07
N THR A 24 10.14 -10.20 7.03
CA THR A 24 9.73 -11.60 6.92
C THR A 24 8.21 -11.72 6.81
N ILE A 25 7.47 -10.98 7.65
CA ILE A 25 6.00 -10.96 7.64
C ILE A 25 5.47 -10.40 6.31
N ALA A 26 5.99 -9.26 5.84
CA ALA A 26 5.58 -8.67 4.58
C ALA A 26 5.81 -9.63 3.39
N ARG A 27 6.95 -10.35 3.40
CA ARG A 27 7.25 -11.39 2.39
C ARG A 27 6.24 -12.54 2.45
N VAL A 28 6.00 -13.11 3.63
CA VAL A 28 5.05 -14.22 3.81
C VAL A 28 3.64 -13.81 3.33
N LEU A 29 3.17 -12.61 3.67
CA LEU A 29 1.89 -12.11 3.18
C LEU A 29 1.85 -12.01 1.65
N SER A 30 2.96 -11.61 1.02
CA SER A 30 3.05 -11.53 -0.44
C SER A 30 3.09 -12.89 -1.12
N GLU A 31 3.76 -13.88 -0.52
CA GLU A 31 3.85 -15.25 -1.05
C GLU A 31 2.54 -16.03 -0.87
N CYS A 32 1.79 -15.75 0.20
CA CYS A 32 0.54 -16.44 0.54
C CYS A 32 -0.73 -15.71 0.06
N LYS A 33 -0.64 -14.81 -0.92
CA LYS A 33 -1.77 -13.98 -1.40
C LYS A 33 -3.03 -14.79 -1.74
N SER A 34 -2.88 -15.98 -2.32
CA SER A 34 -4.01 -16.86 -2.67
C SER A 34 -4.87 -17.28 -1.48
N HIS A 35 -4.26 -17.38 -0.29
CA HIS A 35 -4.94 -17.77 0.94
C HIS A 35 -5.56 -16.57 1.69
N LEU A 36 -5.14 -15.33 1.38
CA LEU A 36 -5.61 -14.13 2.08
C LEU A 36 -7.09 -13.82 1.81
N SER A 37 -7.71 -14.43 0.80
CA SER A 37 -9.16 -14.38 0.56
C SER A 37 -9.99 -14.95 1.71
N LEU A 38 -9.39 -15.77 2.59
CA LEU A 38 -10.02 -16.37 3.77
C LEU A 38 -9.99 -15.48 5.02
N VAL A 39 -9.43 -14.27 4.91
CA VAL A 39 -9.29 -13.30 6.01
C VAL A 39 -10.53 -12.40 6.05
N PHE A 40 -11.11 -12.24 7.25
CA PHE A 40 -12.33 -11.44 7.46
C PHE A 40 -12.17 -10.38 8.56
N SER A 41 -11.13 -10.46 9.40
CA SER A 41 -10.82 -9.47 10.45
C SER A 41 -10.05 -8.24 9.90
N GLY A 42 -10.39 -7.76 8.71
CA GLY A 42 -9.63 -6.73 7.98
C GLY A 42 -9.37 -5.45 8.77
N SER A 43 -10.40 -4.89 9.40
CA SER A 43 -10.29 -3.64 10.19
C SER A 43 -9.26 -3.77 11.34
N GLU A 44 -9.34 -4.86 12.10
CA GLU A 44 -8.45 -5.09 13.24
C GLU A 44 -7.01 -5.38 12.80
N ILE A 45 -6.83 -6.08 11.67
CA ILE A 45 -5.53 -6.37 11.07
C ILE A 45 -4.89 -5.06 10.60
N PHE A 46 -5.64 -4.24 9.87
CA PHE A 46 -5.13 -2.99 9.29
C PHE A 46 -4.70 -2.01 10.40
N LYS A 47 -5.48 -1.90 11.49
CA LYS A 47 -5.13 -1.05 12.64
C LYS A 47 -3.74 -1.37 13.22
N ARG A 48 -3.33 -2.65 13.22
CA ARG A 48 -2.02 -3.08 13.73
C ARG A 48 -0.88 -2.69 12.79
N PHE A 49 -1.04 -2.89 11.49
CA PHE A 49 -0.06 -2.41 10.50
C PHE A 49 0.05 -0.89 10.51
N LEU A 50 -1.09 -0.19 10.52
CA LEU A 50 -1.15 1.27 10.57
C LEU A 50 -0.50 1.85 11.83
N SER A 51 -0.45 1.13 12.94
CA SER A 51 0.25 1.64 14.14
C SER A 51 1.76 1.82 13.95
N VAL A 52 2.35 1.25 12.90
CA VAL A 52 3.78 1.37 12.54
C VAL A 52 4.01 2.43 11.46
N SER A 53 2.96 2.97 10.82
CA SER A 53 3.09 3.86 9.66
C SER A 53 3.73 5.21 9.98
N HIS A 54 3.68 5.65 11.23
CA HIS A 54 4.31 6.90 11.70
C HIS A 54 5.65 6.67 12.41
N SER A 55 6.28 5.51 12.19
CA SER A 55 7.65 5.26 12.68
C SER A 55 8.63 6.26 12.09
N ASN A 56 9.65 6.66 12.85
CA ASN A 56 10.76 7.47 12.32
C ASN A 56 11.66 6.67 11.36
N ASP A 57 11.53 5.35 11.32
CA ASP A 57 12.33 4.46 10.47
C ASP A 57 11.65 4.22 9.10
N PRO A 58 12.25 4.68 7.98
CA PRO A 58 11.68 4.49 6.64
C PRO A 58 11.56 3.01 6.25
N VAL A 59 12.40 2.12 6.78
CA VAL A 59 12.29 0.68 6.50
C VAL A 59 11.01 0.12 7.13
N ALA A 60 10.70 0.53 8.36
CA ALA A 60 9.46 0.12 9.02
C ALA A 60 8.20 0.63 8.28
N ARG A 61 8.24 1.88 7.80
CA ARG A 61 7.15 2.46 6.99
C ARG A 61 7.01 1.74 5.64
N ALA A 62 8.12 1.45 4.96
CA ALA A 62 8.13 0.68 3.72
C ALA A 62 7.54 -0.72 3.91
N MET A 63 7.90 -1.43 4.99
CA MET A 63 7.34 -2.76 5.28
C MET A 63 5.84 -2.69 5.59
N THR A 64 5.37 -1.61 6.22
CA THR A 64 3.94 -1.36 6.45
C THR A 64 3.20 -1.28 5.13
N LEU A 65 3.69 -0.48 4.18
CA LEU A 65 3.11 -0.34 2.85
C LEU A 65 3.12 -1.66 2.06
N GLN A 66 4.21 -2.44 2.12
CA GLN A 66 4.29 -3.74 1.45
C GLN A 66 3.30 -4.77 2.02
N ALA A 67 3.14 -4.80 3.33
CA ALA A 67 2.15 -5.67 3.98
C ALA A 67 0.73 -5.26 3.58
N LEU A 68 0.41 -3.96 3.64
CA LEU A 68 -0.90 -3.44 3.22
C LEU A 68 -1.20 -3.73 1.74
N ALA A 69 -0.21 -3.61 0.85
CA ALA A 69 -0.36 -3.95 -0.56
C ALA A 69 -0.82 -5.41 -0.76
N SER A 70 -0.27 -6.35 0.02
CA SER A 70 -0.66 -7.77 -0.04
C SER A 70 -2.05 -8.02 0.53
N LEU A 71 -2.46 -7.20 1.50
CA LEU A 71 -3.75 -7.28 2.18
C LEU A 71 -4.85 -6.45 1.50
N ALA A 72 -4.55 -5.72 0.42
CA ALA A 72 -5.50 -4.87 -0.29
C ALA A 72 -6.84 -5.55 -0.65
N PRO A 73 -6.88 -6.83 -1.08
CA PRO A 73 -8.15 -7.52 -1.37
C PRO A 73 -9.10 -7.66 -0.17
N ILE A 74 -8.61 -7.57 1.06
CA ILE A 74 -9.41 -7.76 2.29
C ILE A 74 -10.25 -6.52 2.58
N SER A 75 -9.72 -5.32 2.33
CA SER A 75 -10.42 -4.07 2.58
C SER A 75 -9.94 -2.99 1.59
N PRO A 76 -10.31 -3.12 0.30
CA PRO A 76 -9.84 -2.22 -0.74
C PRO A 76 -10.33 -0.78 -0.57
N GLU A 77 -11.39 -0.56 0.23
CA GLU A 77 -12.00 0.75 0.50
C GLU A 77 -11.56 1.40 1.80
N SER A 78 -10.49 0.90 2.43
CA SER A 78 -9.97 1.48 3.68
C SER A 78 -9.41 2.89 3.46
N LYS A 79 -10.20 3.92 3.82
CA LYS A 79 -9.80 5.33 3.69
C LYS A 79 -8.54 5.70 4.47
N GLN A 80 -8.31 5.05 5.62
CA GLN A 80 -7.08 5.24 6.39
C GLN A 80 -5.84 4.78 5.62
N VAL A 81 -5.94 3.63 4.95
CA VAL A 81 -4.84 3.11 4.12
C VAL A 81 -4.67 3.95 2.85
N HIS A 82 -5.77 4.37 2.21
CA HIS A 82 -5.72 5.29 1.07
C HIS A 82 -4.98 6.57 1.42
N HIS A 83 -5.32 7.21 2.54
CA HIS A 83 -4.65 8.42 3.02
C HIS A 83 -3.16 8.17 3.26
N LEU A 84 -2.81 7.11 3.99
CA LEU A 84 -1.41 6.75 4.25
C LEU A 84 -0.61 6.57 2.95
N ILE A 85 -1.18 5.86 1.97
CA ILE A 85 -0.51 5.61 0.69
C ILE A 85 -0.22 6.93 -0.03
N VAL A 86 -1.21 7.84 -0.08
CA VAL A 86 -1.07 9.15 -0.72
C VAL A 86 0.00 9.99 -0.02
N GLU A 87 -0.03 10.05 1.32
CA GLU A 87 0.97 10.74 2.13
C GLU A 87 2.39 10.17 1.88
N SER A 88 2.52 8.85 1.77
CA SER A 88 3.80 8.17 1.55
C SER A 88 4.41 8.41 0.16
N MET A 89 3.65 8.98 -0.79
CA MET A 89 4.21 9.39 -2.09
C MET A 89 5.16 10.59 -1.99
N ALA A 90 5.11 11.34 -0.88
CA ALA A 90 6.05 12.40 -0.57
C ALA A 90 7.35 11.89 0.10
N ALA A 91 7.48 10.58 0.35
CA ALA A 91 8.65 10.03 1.05
C ALA A 91 9.96 10.33 0.33
N GLU A 92 10.96 10.81 1.06
CA GLU A 92 12.32 11.06 0.56
C GLU A 92 13.09 9.75 0.35
N ASN A 93 12.86 8.76 1.22
CA ASN A 93 13.51 7.47 1.11
C ASN A 93 13.01 6.71 -0.12
N ALA A 94 13.93 6.32 -1.00
CA ALA A 94 13.58 5.63 -2.26
C ALA A 94 12.85 4.29 -2.04
N GLY A 95 13.24 3.52 -1.03
CA GLY A 95 12.60 2.23 -0.71
C GLY A 95 11.18 2.38 -0.19
N GLU A 96 10.94 3.40 0.63
CA GLU A 96 9.60 3.77 1.09
C GLU A 96 8.73 4.26 -0.06
N PHE A 97 9.25 5.15 -0.91
CA PHE A 97 8.53 5.63 -2.09
C PHE A 97 8.15 4.49 -3.05
N GLN A 98 9.07 3.54 -3.27
CA GLN A 98 8.78 2.36 -4.09
C GLN A 98 7.68 1.49 -3.45
N ALA A 99 7.71 1.31 -2.12
CA ALA A 99 6.66 0.60 -1.41
C ALA A 99 5.30 1.32 -1.49
N ALA A 100 5.30 2.65 -1.45
CA ALA A 100 4.11 3.48 -1.62
C ALA A 100 3.51 3.28 -3.03
N CYS A 101 4.34 3.32 -4.08
CA CYS A 101 3.90 3.04 -5.45
C CYS A 101 3.30 1.63 -5.60
N HIS A 102 3.92 0.62 -4.97
CA HIS A 102 3.40 -0.75 -4.99
C HIS A 102 2.05 -0.87 -4.27
N ALA A 103 1.90 -0.27 -3.09
CA ALA A 103 0.64 -0.25 -2.36
C ALA A 103 -0.44 0.52 -3.14
N MET A 104 -0.09 1.68 -3.69
CA MET A 104 -0.97 2.46 -4.54
C MET A 104 -1.49 1.67 -5.73
N SER A 105 -0.60 0.96 -6.42
CA SER A 105 -0.97 0.07 -7.54
C SER A 105 -1.94 -1.02 -7.10
N ALA A 106 -1.69 -1.67 -5.95
CA ALA A 106 -2.53 -2.74 -5.43
C ALA A 106 -3.95 -2.26 -5.08
N PHE A 107 -4.06 -1.10 -4.42
CA PHE A 107 -5.36 -0.53 -4.06
C PHE A 107 -6.11 0.07 -5.25
N ALA A 108 -5.42 0.82 -6.13
CA ALA A 108 -6.05 1.44 -7.30
C ALA A 108 -6.48 0.43 -8.37
N HIS A 109 -5.89 -0.77 -8.36
CA HIS A 109 -6.37 -1.88 -9.18
C HIS A 109 -7.75 -2.40 -8.72
N LEU A 110 -8.03 -2.34 -7.41
CA LEU A 110 -9.21 -2.91 -6.79
C LEU A 110 -10.33 -1.88 -6.59
N SER A 111 -9.99 -0.66 -6.17
CA SER A 111 -10.91 0.42 -5.85
C SER A 111 -10.98 1.45 -6.98
N SER A 112 -12.12 1.54 -7.66
CA SER A 112 -12.37 2.56 -8.68
C SER A 112 -12.38 3.97 -8.10
N ASP A 113 -12.90 4.12 -6.88
CA ASP A 113 -13.00 5.41 -6.19
C ASP A 113 -11.63 5.92 -5.78
N PHE A 114 -10.76 5.03 -5.28
CA PHE A 114 -9.38 5.41 -5.01
C PHE A 114 -8.65 5.77 -6.30
N SER A 115 -8.78 4.96 -7.35
CA SER A 115 -8.19 5.20 -8.68
C SER A 115 -8.57 6.58 -9.24
N SER A 116 -9.85 6.93 -9.24
CA SER A 116 -10.33 8.23 -9.73
C SER A 116 -9.85 9.40 -8.88
N THR A 117 -9.70 9.21 -7.57
CA THR A 117 -9.22 10.25 -6.65
C THR A 117 -7.74 10.57 -6.86
N ILE A 118 -6.90 9.54 -7.06
CA ILE A 118 -5.44 9.70 -7.10
C ILE A 118 -4.87 10.05 -8.48
N ILE A 119 -5.64 9.87 -9.57
CA ILE A 119 -5.14 10.06 -10.94
C ILE A 119 -4.64 11.48 -11.20
N GLY A 120 -5.33 12.50 -10.67
CA GLY A 120 -4.95 13.91 -10.83
C GLY A 120 -3.63 14.20 -10.11
N GLN A 121 -3.55 13.86 -8.82
CA GLN A 121 -2.36 14.07 -8.01
C GLN A 121 -1.12 13.31 -8.55
N LEU A 122 -1.31 12.08 -9.05
CA LEU A 122 -0.22 11.35 -9.70
C LEU A 122 0.24 12.01 -11.00
N SER A 123 -0.68 12.60 -11.76
CA SER A 123 -0.35 13.30 -13.00
C SER A 123 0.47 14.55 -12.71
N GLU A 124 0.07 15.33 -11.70
CA GLU A 124 0.85 16.48 -11.22
C GLU A 124 2.25 16.06 -10.80
N LEU A 125 2.38 15.02 -9.97
CA LEU A 125 3.68 14.52 -9.51
C LEU A 125 4.56 13.99 -10.66
N LEU A 126 3.96 13.34 -11.66
CA LEU A 126 4.66 12.84 -12.85
C LEU A 126 5.19 13.99 -13.73
N LEU A 127 4.43 15.07 -13.85
CA LEU A 127 4.75 16.20 -14.72
C LEU A 127 5.68 17.21 -14.05
N ALA A 128 5.74 17.23 -12.71
CA ALA A 128 6.61 18.12 -11.95
C ALA A 128 8.08 17.98 -12.37
N GLU A 129 8.79 19.11 -12.45
CA GLU A 129 10.19 19.16 -12.92
C GLU A 129 11.15 18.60 -11.86
N GLU A 130 10.83 18.82 -10.59
CA GLU A 130 11.57 18.35 -9.42
C GLU A 130 11.51 16.82 -9.22
N THR A 131 10.53 16.15 -9.83
CA THR A 131 10.42 14.70 -9.73
C THR A 131 11.52 14.02 -10.56
N THR A 132 12.43 13.32 -9.89
CA THR A 132 13.49 12.56 -10.55
C THR A 132 12.95 11.51 -11.53
N TYR A 133 13.72 11.17 -12.58
CA TYR A 133 13.33 10.17 -13.57
C TYR A 133 13.01 8.80 -12.96
N ASP A 134 13.75 8.37 -11.93
CA ASP A 134 13.49 7.11 -11.24
C ASP A 134 12.11 7.11 -10.58
N ARG A 135 11.73 8.22 -9.94
CA ARG A 135 10.38 8.36 -9.35
C ARG A 135 9.31 8.38 -10.44
N LYS A 136 9.52 9.12 -11.54
CA LYS A 136 8.61 9.12 -12.69
C LYS A 136 8.39 7.70 -13.24
N ALA A 137 9.44 6.91 -13.36
CA ALA A 137 9.35 5.52 -13.82
C ALA A 137 8.52 4.63 -12.87
N GLN A 138 8.57 4.84 -11.55
CA GLN A 138 7.70 4.12 -10.61
C GLN A 138 6.25 4.58 -10.72
N ILE A 139 6.00 5.88 -10.85
CA ILE A 139 4.65 6.44 -11.03
C ILE A 139 3.98 5.90 -12.30
N VAL A 140 4.71 5.82 -13.41
CA VAL A 140 4.19 5.22 -14.67
C VAL A 140 3.74 3.77 -14.46
N LYS A 141 4.44 2.99 -13.63
CA LYS A 141 4.02 1.61 -13.30
C LYS A 141 2.71 1.59 -12.51
N VAL A 142 2.44 2.61 -11.68
CA VAL A 142 1.16 2.74 -10.98
C VAL A 142 0.03 2.94 -11.99
N PHE A 143 0.17 3.90 -12.91
CA PHE A 143 -0.81 4.14 -13.98
C PHE A 143 -1.16 2.87 -14.76
N ALA A 144 -0.16 2.04 -15.08
CA ALA A 144 -0.36 0.78 -15.81
C ALA A 144 -1.18 -0.27 -15.05
N LYS A 145 -1.39 -0.12 -13.74
CA LYS A 145 -2.13 -1.05 -12.87
C LYS A 145 -3.47 -0.49 -12.40
N MET A 146 -3.68 0.82 -12.51
CA MET A 146 -4.93 1.47 -12.14
C MET A 146 -6.09 0.92 -12.94
N LYS A 147 -7.23 0.72 -12.27
CA LYS A 147 -8.46 0.34 -12.95
C LYS A 147 -8.96 1.56 -13.73
N ALA A 148 -9.09 1.41 -15.04
CA ALA A 148 -9.62 2.45 -15.91
C ALA A 148 -11.08 2.75 -15.52
N THR A 149 -11.34 3.95 -15.01
CA THR A 149 -12.69 4.51 -14.91
C THR A 149 -12.95 5.35 -16.16
N VAL A 150 -13.97 4.98 -16.94
CA VAL A 150 -14.40 5.66 -18.17
C VAL A 150 -14.92 7.10 -17.91
N THR A 151 -14.88 7.58 -16.66
CA THR A 151 -15.61 8.77 -16.23
C THR A 151 -14.71 9.81 -15.57
N SER A 152 -13.72 10.38 -16.26
CA SER A 152 -13.19 11.73 -15.95
C SER A 152 -12.21 12.24 -17.01
N MET A 153 -12.69 12.47 -18.23
CA MET A 153 -12.15 13.52 -19.08
C MET A 153 -13.34 14.33 -19.58
N LYS A 154 -13.84 15.24 -18.73
CA LYS A 154 -14.53 16.41 -19.28
C LYS A 154 -13.43 17.29 -19.84
N VAL A 155 -13.25 17.17 -21.16
CA VAL A 155 -12.54 18.15 -21.99
C VAL A 155 -13.28 19.49 -21.90
#